data_AF-A0A2E5KSF1-F1
#
_entry.id   AF-A0A2E5KSF1-F1
#
_cell.length_a   1.000
_cell.length_b   1.000
_cell.length_c   1.000
_cell.angle_alpha   90.00
_cell.angle_beta   90.00
_cell.angle_gamma   90.00
#
_symmetry.space_group_name_H-M   'P 1'
#
loop_
_entity.id
_entity.type
_entity.pdbx_description
1 polymer ?
#
loop_
_entity_poly.entity_id
_entity_poly.type
_entity_poly.pdbx_seq_one_letter_code
_entity_poly.pdbx_strand_id
1 'polypeptide(L)'
;MSRQSMTPRYRIPLPGHLGLRVLLLAGLTMMLYGCESPVTQLQSTTTTGDTFTAALAQEYRAFSTFEAEVMVDWRDAEHFARKGLKAAKGQAVEPEVVSSWRVPAAMQRNLNVARNRLAWVLAAGAAGDEPVSAATAQSRFDCWIEQQEENWQPHHIAACRDGFYALLGELEGLEGPRSARLSLVMFRFDSDKIDNAAQSTLDALVGWARAAGANSIGVIGHTDRAGSESYNIDLSLRRALAARAALVRLGVHPDLVSYSGAGESQPRIATADGIREAGNRRVEVRVELPELPQQSPPLAHNRTGHQMFAAR
;
A
#
# COMPACT_ATOMS: atom_id res chain seq x y z
N MET A 1 26.43 100.38 -25.61
CA MET A 1 26.06 99.70 -26.87
C MET A 1 24.68 99.06 -26.67
N SER A 2 23.70 99.46 -27.50
CA SER A 2 22.32 98.93 -27.75
C SER A 2 21.64 98.10 -26.64
N ARG A 3 20.56 98.48 -25.93
CA ARG A 3 19.22 99.06 -26.21
C ARG A 3 18.37 98.35 -27.28
N GLN A 4 17.17 97.96 -26.81
CA GLN A 4 15.86 97.82 -27.50
C GLN A 4 15.67 96.52 -28.33
N SER A 5 14.50 95.87 -28.42
CA SER A 5 13.12 96.19 -28.02
C SER A 5 12.21 94.98 -28.31
N MET A 6 11.10 94.87 -27.57
CA MET A 6 9.97 93.98 -27.82
C MET A 6 9.20 94.28 -29.13
N THR A 7 8.36 93.29 -29.50
CA THR A 7 7.11 93.32 -30.31
C THR A 7 7.23 93.02 -31.81
N PRO A 8 6.11 92.70 -32.50
CA PRO A 8 5.22 91.54 -32.36
C PRO A 8 5.14 90.79 -33.71
N ARG A 9 4.29 89.74 -33.85
CA ARG A 9 3.27 89.62 -34.93
C ARG A 9 2.79 88.19 -35.20
N TYR A 10 1.45 88.09 -35.25
CA TYR A 10 0.59 87.37 -36.19
C TYR A 10 0.54 85.83 -36.22
N ARG A 11 -0.66 85.33 -35.89
CA ARG A 11 -1.20 84.04 -36.37
C ARG A 11 -1.59 84.15 -37.84
N ILE A 12 -1.28 83.12 -38.64
CA ILE A 12 -2.09 82.66 -39.79
C ILE A 12 -2.16 81.12 -39.73
N PRO A 13 -3.34 80.50 -39.86
CA PRO A 13 -3.55 79.05 -39.80
C PRO A 13 -3.58 78.41 -41.21
N LEU A 14 -3.01 77.21 -41.39
CA LEU A 14 -3.20 76.34 -42.57
C LEU A 14 -2.90 74.86 -42.19
N PRO A 15 -3.29 73.85 -42.99
CA PRO A 15 -4.55 73.12 -42.89
C PRO A 15 -4.30 71.68 -42.41
N GLY A 16 -5.40 70.99 -42.07
CA GLY A 16 -5.34 69.59 -41.66
C GLY A 16 -4.68 68.68 -42.67
N HIS A 17 -3.74 67.87 -42.18
CA HIS A 17 -3.44 66.55 -42.72
C HIS A 17 -3.67 65.57 -41.57
N LEU A 18 -4.87 64.98 -41.54
CA LEU A 18 -5.04 63.58 -41.85
C LEU A 18 -3.99 62.70 -41.16
N GLY A 19 -4.40 62.18 -39.99
CA GLY A 19 -4.22 60.80 -39.59
C GLY A 19 -2.83 60.20 -39.80
N LEU A 20 -1.92 60.45 -38.86
CA LEU A 20 -0.99 59.39 -38.48
C LEU A 20 -1.56 58.71 -37.24
N ARG A 21 -2.39 57.69 -37.50
CA ARG A 21 -2.78 56.71 -36.50
C ARG A 21 -1.48 56.21 -35.87
N VAL A 22 -1.28 56.52 -34.59
CA VAL A 22 -0.33 55.77 -33.77
C VAL A 22 -0.84 54.33 -33.80
N LEU A 23 -0.22 53.52 -34.65
CA LEU A 23 -0.31 52.07 -34.60
C LEU A 23 0.24 51.70 -33.22
N LEU A 24 -0.67 51.58 -32.25
CA LEU A 24 -0.48 50.67 -31.13
C LEU A 24 -0.16 49.31 -31.76
N LEU A 25 1.13 48.99 -31.87
CA LEU A 25 1.58 47.62 -31.91
C LEU A 25 1.16 47.00 -30.58
N ALA A 26 -0.11 46.60 -30.52
CA ALA A 26 -0.54 45.55 -29.61
C ALA A 26 0.24 44.32 -30.06
N GLY A 27 1.41 44.13 -29.44
CA GLY A 27 2.15 42.87 -29.54
C GLY A 27 1.16 41.77 -29.18
N LEU A 28 0.83 40.95 -30.17
CA LEU A 28 0.02 39.76 -29.98
C LEU A 28 0.87 38.79 -29.17
N THR A 29 0.86 38.91 -27.84
CA THR A 29 1.33 37.87 -26.93
C THR A 29 0.33 36.74 -27.03
N MET A 30 0.53 35.90 -28.04
CA MET A 30 -0.18 34.64 -28.21
C MET A 30 0.32 33.71 -27.09
N MET A 31 -0.26 33.84 -25.90
CA MET A 31 -0.07 32.86 -24.83
C MET A 31 -0.72 31.57 -25.32
N LEU A 32 0.09 30.70 -25.92
CA LEU A 32 -0.24 29.31 -26.10
C LEU A 32 -0.34 28.71 -24.70
N TYR A 33 -1.56 28.69 -24.15
CA TYR A 33 -1.91 27.82 -23.03
C TYR A 33 -1.91 26.39 -23.56
N GLY A 34 -0.71 25.87 -23.88
CA GLY A 34 -0.52 24.44 -24.02
C GLY A 34 -0.83 23.81 -22.68
N CYS A 35 -1.73 22.83 -22.66
CA CYS A 35 -1.93 22.02 -21.48
C CYS A 35 -0.60 21.26 -21.26
N GLU A 36 0.17 21.66 -20.25
CA GLU A 36 1.40 20.98 -19.89
C GLU A 36 1.05 19.54 -19.45
N SER A 37 1.76 18.55 -20.00
CA SER A 37 1.52 17.15 -19.62
C SER A 37 1.83 16.95 -18.14
N PRO A 38 1.14 16.03 -17.44
CA PRO A 38 1.47 15.70 -16.05
C PRO A 38 2.94 15.30 -15.86
N VAL A 39 3.53 14.61 -16.86
CA VAL A 39 4.94 14.22 -16.85
C VAL A 39 5.85 15.45 -16.81
N THR A 40 5.65 16.41 -17.73
CA THR A 40 6.41 17.67 -17.79
C THR A 40 6.22 18.49 -16.51
N GLN A 41 4.97 18.59 -16.04
CA GLN A 41 4.64 19.31 -14.82
C GLN A 41 5.36 18.71 -13.60
N LEU A 42 5.43 17.39 -13.50
CA LEU A 42 6.10 16.72 -12.38
C LEU A 42 7.60 17.00 -12.36
N GLN A 43 8.26 17.14 -13.52
CA GLN A 43 9.70 17.44 -13.59
C GLN A 43 10.05 18.79 -12.95
N SER A 44 9.21 19.79 -13.17
CA SER A 44 9.43 21.17 -12.70
C SER A 44 8.83 21.45 -11.31
N THR A 45 7.94 20.58 -10.82
CA THR A 45 7.27 20.77 -9.52
C THR A 45 8.26 20.70 -8.36
N THR A 46 8.20 21.70 -7.47
CA THR A 46 8.91 21.67 -6.18
C THR A 46 8.12 20.85 -5.16
N THR A 47 8.80 20.00 -4.39
CA THR A 47 8.20 19.17 -3.33
C THR A 47 8.03 19.96 -2.04
N THR A 48 6.84 19.94 -1.45
CA THR A 48 6.50 20.66 -0.20
C THR A 48 6.00 19.75 0.93
N GLY A 49 6.08 18.43 0.74
CA GLY A 49 5.63 17.42 1.70
C GLY A 49 6.70 17.02 2.73
N ASP A 50 6.36 16.03 3.56
CA ASP A 50 7.31 15.38 4.47
C ASP A 50 8.35 14.52 3.72
N THR A 51 9.30 13.93 4.45
CA THR A 51 10.37 13.13 3.85
C THR A 51 9.84 11.97 3.01
N PHE A 52 8.76 11.31 3.45
CA PHE A 52 8.14 10.20 2.72
C PHE A 52 7.51 10.67 1.41
N THR A 53 6.64 11.68 1.45
CA THR A 53 5.95 12.20 0.26
C THR A 53 6.91 12.89 -0.72
N ALA A 54 7.98 13.52 -0.22
CA ALA A 54 9.05 14.04 -1.06
C ALA A 54 9.83 12.92 -1.77
N ALA A 55 10.21 11.85 -1.06
CA ALA A 55 10.88 10.69 -1.65
C ALA A 55 9.96 9.97 -2.66
N LEU A 56 8.68 9.82 -2.35
CA LEU A 56 7.69 9.20 -3.21
C LEU A 56 7.46 10.02 -4.50
N ALA A 57 7.46 11.35 -4.40
CA ALA A 57 7.39 12.22 -5.56
C ALA A 57 8.61 12.05 -6.48
N GLN A 58 9.82 11.89 -5.90
CA GLN A 58 11.04 11.63 -6.66
C GLN A 58 10.99 10.27 -7.36
N GLU A 59 10.52 9.23 -6.69
CA GLU A 59 10.35 7.90 -7.27
C GLU A 59 9.37 7.90 -8.46
N TYR A 60 8.19 8.51 -8.30
CA TYR A 60 7.23 8.62 -9.41
C TYR A 60 7.72 9.52 -10.53
N ARG A 61 8.53 10.54 -10.25
CA ARG A 61 9.18 11.35 -11.29
C ARG A 61 10.06 10.46 -12.16
N ALA A 62 10.96 9.70 -11.55
CA ALA A 62 11.85 8.80 -12.27
C ALA A 62 11.05 7.72 -13.05
N PHE A 63 10.05 7.13 -12.43
CA PHE A 63 9.23 6.10 -13.09
C PHE A 63 8.44 6.67 -14.28
N SER A 64 7.78 7.83 -14.12
CA SER A 64 7.06 8.47 -15.22
C SER A 64 7.96 8.89 -16.38
N THR A 65 9.20 9.30 -16.12
CA THR A 65 10.21 9.58 -17.15
C THR A 65 10.58 8.30 -17.90
N PHE A 66 10.85 7.22 -17.17
CA PHE A 66 11.19 5.94 -17.78
C PHE A 66 10.07 5.45 -18.70
N GLU A 67 8.82 5.51 -18.24
CA GLU A 67 7.67 5.12 -19.06
C GLU A 67 7.53 6.00 -20.32
N ALA A 68 7.68 7.33 -20.19
CA ALA A 68 7.54 8.24 -21.31
C ALA A 68 8.69 8.14 -22.34
N GLU A 69 9.93 8.07 -21.86
CA GLU A 69 11.12 8.26 -22.70
C GLU A 69 11.77 6.95 -23.13
N VAL A 70 11.66 5.89 -22.32
CA VAL A 70 12.28 4.58 -22.60
C VAL A 70 11.24 3.60 -23.13
N MET A 71 10.10 3.49 -22.45
CA MET A 71 9.03 2.56 -22.84
C MET A 71 8.10 3.16 -23.90
N VAL A 72 8.04 4.49 -24.00
CA VAL A 72 7.13 5.24 -24.86
C VAL A 72 5.65 4.94 -24.52
N ASP A 73 5.37 4.58 -23.27
CA ASP A 73 4.03 4.45 -22.73
C ASP A 73 3.61 5.74 -22.02
N TRP A 74 3.01 6.64 -22.80
CA TRP A 74 2.52 7.91 -22.28
C TRP A 74 1.32 7.77 -21.35
N ARG A 75 0.51 6.71 -21.48
CA ARG A 75 -0.69 6.55 -20.65
C ARG A 75 -0.27 6.26 -19.20
N ASP A 76 0.69 5.36 -19.05
CA ASP A 76 1.16 4.93 -17.74
C ASP A 76 2.15 5.95 -17.16
N ALA A 77 2.97 6.59 -18.00
CA ALA A 77 3.76 7.75 -17.61
C ALA A 77 2.88 8.86 -16.99
N GLU A 78 1.78 9.22 -17.65
CA GLU A 78 0.87 10.23 -17.12
C GLU A 78 0.15 9.77 -15.84
N HIS A 79 -0.21 8.50 -15.74
CA HIS A 79 -0.84 7.94 -14.54
C HIS A 79 0.06 8.11 -13.32
N PHE A 80 1.32 7.66 -13.41
CA PHE A 80 2.27 7.79 -12.31
C PHE A 80 2.74 9.23 -12.10
N ALA A 81 2.80 10.05 -13.14
CA ALA A 81 3.08 11.48 -12.98
C ALA A 81 1.99 12.18 -12.15
N ARG A 82 0.71 11.84 -12.35
CA ARG A 82 -0.39 12.36 -11.51
C ARG A 82 -0.25 11.93 -10.05
N LYS A 83 0.24 10.72 -9.77
CA LYS A 83 0.56 10.28 -8.39
C LYS A 83 1.73 11.08 -7.82
N GLY A 84 2.79 11.26 -8.59
CA GLY A 84 3.94 12.08 -8.20
C GLY A 84 3.56 13.52 -7.90
N LEU A 85 2.66 14.14 -8.67
CA LEU A 85 2.18 15.50 -8.42
C LEU A 85 1.37 15.62 -7.11
N LYS A 86 0.63 14.57 -6.71
CA LYS A 86 -0.04 14.54 -5.40
C LYS A 86 0.99 14.42 -4.28
N ALA A 87 1.93 13.49 -4.40
CA ALA A 87 3.01 13.30 -3.42
C ALA A 87 3.86 14.58 -3.28
N ALA A 88 4.20 15.25 -4.38
CA ALA A 88 4.97 16.49 -4.36
C ALA A 88 4.26 17.62 -3.58
N LYS A 89 2.93 17.62 -3.55
CA LYS A 89 2.11 18.57 -2.77
C LYS A 89 1.92 18.13 -1.31
N GLY A 90 2.60 17.07 -0.86
CA GLY A 90 2.46 16.49 0.47
C GLY A 90 1.12 15.77 0.70
N GLN A 91 0.41 15.41 -0.37
CA GLN A 91 -0.85 14.65 -0.23
C GLN A 91 -0.53 13.18 -0.01
N ALA A 92 -1.37 12.51 0.79
CA ALA A 92 -1.32 11.05 0.94
C ALA A 92 -1.58 10.37 -0.42
N VAL A 93 -0.71 9.43 -0.77
CA VAL A 93 -0.80 8.64 -2.00
C VAL A 93 -0.69 7.17 -1.63
N GLU A 94 -1.72 6.40 -1.94
CA GLU A 94 -1.79 4.97 -1.61
C GLU A 94 -1.11 4.10 -2.70
N PRO A 95 -0.62 2.89 -2.33
CA PRO A 95 -0.21 1.87 -3.28
C PRO A 95 -1.37 1.47 -4.21
N GLU A 96 -1.04 1.15 -5.46
CA GLU A 96 -1.99 0.79 -6.52
C GLU A 96 -3.00 -0.28 -6.09
N VAL A 97 -4.26 -0.09 -6.47
CA VAL A 97 -5.33 -1.04 -6.12
C VAL A 97 -5.37 -2.15 -7.16
N VAL A 98 -5.11 -3.39 -6.76
CA VAL A 98 -4.99 -4.53 -7.70
C VAL A 98 -6.18 -4.70 -8.63
N SER A 99 -7.40 -4.47 -8.14
CA SER A 99 -8.63 -4.59 -8.94
C SER A 99 -8.80 -3.52 -10.03
N SER A 100 -7.97 -2.47 -10.02
CA SER A 100 -7.98 -1.42 -11.05
C SER A 100 -7.12 -1.77 -12.26
N TRP A 101 -6.34 -2.86 -12.18
CA TRP A 101 -5.39 -3.30 -13.20
C TRP A 101 -5.80 -4.66 -13.76
N ARG A 102 -5.60 -4.87 -15.05
CA ARG A 102 -5.94 -6.08 -15.82
C ARG A 102 -4.85 -7.15 -15.72
N VAL A 103 -4.42 -7.46 -14.50
CA VAL A 103 -3.40 -8.48 -14.24
C VAL A 103 -3.96 -9.91 -14.36
N PRO A 104 -3.13 -10.92 -14.73
CA PRO A 104 -3.55 -12.32 -14.79
C PRO A 104 -4.19 -12.80 -13.47
N ALA A 105 -5.27 -13.57 -13.55
CA ALA A 105 -6.00 -14.07 -12.37
C ALA A 105 -5.09 -14.82 -11.37
N ALA A 106 -4.12 -15.57 -11.89
CA ALA A 106 -3.12 -16.27 -11.08
C ALA A 106 -2.24 -15.32 -10.22
N MET A 107 -2.06 -14.08 -10.66
CA MET A 107 -1.23 -13.08 -9.97
C MET A 107 -2.02 -12.20 -9.01
N GLN A 108 -3.34 -12.09 -9.17
CA GLN A 108 -4.18 -11.24 -8.32
C GLN A 108 -4.01 -11.53 -6.83
N ARG A 109 -3.94 -12.80 -6.44
CA ARG A 109 -3.72 -13.16 -5.03
C ARG A 109 -2.37 -12.66 -4.52
N ASN A 110 -1.30 -12.90 -5.27
CA ASN A 110 0.06 -12.53 -4.86
C ASN A 110 0.21 -11.01 -4.75
N LEU A 111 -0.32 -10.26 -5.72
CA LEU A 111 -0.30 -8.80 -5.70
C LEU A 111 -1.14 -8.23 -4.56
N ASN A 112 -2.31 -8.80 -4.26
CA ASN A 112 -3.12 -8.36 -3.12
C ASN A 112 -2.43 -8.62 -1.78
N VAL A 113 -1.77 -9.77 -1.63
CA VAL A 113 -0.95 -10.07 -0.43
C VAL A 113 0.19 -9.06 -0.30
N ALA A 114 0.93 -8.82 -1.38
CA ALA A 114 2.01 -7.83 -1.41
C ALA A 114 1.53 -6.42 -1.03
N ARG A 115 0.46 -5.94 -1.66
CA ARG A 115 -0.15 -4.64 -1.38
C ARG A 115 -0.54 -4.49 0.09
N ASN A 116 -1.23 -5.49 0.63
CA ASN A 116 -1.71 -5.48 2.01
C ASN A 116 -0.55 -5.43 3.00
N ARG A 117 0.52 -6.18 2.72
CA ARG A 117 1.75 -6.16 3.52
C ARG A 117 2.42 -4.79 3.51
N LEU A 118 2.52 -4.15 2.34
CA LEU A 118 3.05 -2.79 2.21
C LEU A 118 2.17 -1.79 2.97
N ALA A 119 0.86 -1.83 2.78
CA ALA A 119 -0.07 -0.94 3.48
C ALA A 119 0.04 -1.11 5.01
N TRP A 120 0.26 -2.34 5.48
CA TRP A 120 0.46 -2.61 6.90
C TRP A 120 1.74 -1.95 7.45
N VAL A 121 2.90 -2.11 6.80
CA VAL A 121 4.15 -1.47 7.29
C VAL A 121 4.06 0.05 7.26
N LEU A 122 3.44 0.62 6.22
CA LEU A 122 3.23 2.07 6.13
C LEU A 122 2.35 2.57 7.29
N ALA A 123 1.26 1.86 7.59
CA ALA A 123 0.37 2.19 8.70
C ALA A 123 0.99 1.94 10.09
N ALA A 124 1.98 1.05 10.19
CA ALA A 124 2.67 0.73 11.44
C ALA A 124 3.69 1.78 11.88
N GLY A 125 4.18 2.62 10.95
CA GLY A 125 5.12 3.70 11.26
C GLY A 125 6.27 3.82 10.27
N ALA A 126 6.45 2.85 9.37
CA ALA A 126 7.57 2.79 8.43
C ALA A 126 7.71 4.05 7.56
N ALA A 127 6.61 4.74 7.23
CA ALA A 127 6.65 6.00 6.48
C ALA A 127 7.32 7.15 7.25
N GLY A 128 7.30 7.12 8.58
CA GLY A 128 8.01 8.07 9.44
C GLY A 128 9.42 7.62 9.81
N ASP A 129 9.59 6.32 10.10
CA ASP A 129 10.85 5.78 10.61
C ASP A 129 11.88 5.52 9.50
N GLU A 130 11.43 5.02 8.34
CA GLU A 130 12.27 4.76 7.15
C GLU A 130 11.63 5.34 5.86
N PRO A 131 11.44 6.67 5.79
CA PRO A 131 10.61 7.33 4.77
C PRO A 131 11.06 7.06 3.33
N VAL A 132 12.38 6.97 3.08
CA VAL A 132 12.92 6.73 1.73
C VAL A 132 12.68 5.28 1.31
N SER A 133 13.03 4.32 2.16
CA SER A 133 12.82 2.89 1.87
C SER A 133 11.33 2.56 1.72
N ALA A 134 10.47 3.15 2.54
CA ALA A 134 9.02 3.04 2.45
C ALA A 134 8.47 3.60 1.13
N ALA A 135 8.94 4.79 0.71
CA ALA A 135 8.53 5.41 -0.55
C ALA A 135 8.99 4.60 -1.77
N THR A 136 10.24 4.13 -1.78
CA THR A 136 10.75 3.26 -2.86
C THR A 136 10.04 1.91 -2.86
N ALA A 137 9.69 1.32 -1.71
CA ALA A 137 8.90 0.09 -1.67
C ALA A 137 7.53 0.28 -2.34
N GLN A 138 6.85 1.39 -2.04
CA GLN A 138 5.59 1.71 -2.68
C GLN A 138 5.73 1.92 -4.20
N SER A 139 6.73 2.66 -4.66
CA SER A 139 6.95 2.85 -6.10
C SER A 139 7.28 1.54 -6.82
N ARG A 140 8.02 0.62 -6.18
CA ARG A 140 8.36 -0.69 -6.75
C ARG A 140 7.17 -1.64 -6.80
N PHE A 141 6.27 -1.59 -5.82
CA PHE A 141 4.99 -2.30 -5.89
C PHE A 141 4.14 -1.79 -7.06
N ASP A 142 4.05 -0.47 -7.20
CA ASP A 142 3.29 0.19 -8.26
C ASP A 142 3.88 -0.08 -9.66
N CYS A 143 5.22 -0.15 -9.78
CA CYS A 143 5.85 -0.62 -11.02
C CYS A 143 5.54 -2.10 -11.28
N TRP A 144 5.62 -2.95 -10.26
CA TRP A 144 5.39 -4.38 -10.45
C TRP A 144 3.98 -4.65 -10.97
N ILE A 145 2.96 -3.97 -10.45
CA ILE A 145 1.59 -4.18 -10.94
C ILE A 145 1.40 -3.73 -12.38
N GLU A 146 2.00 -2.61 -12.79
CA GLU A 146 1.93 -2.10 -14.16
C GLU A 146 2.64 -3.07 -15.12
N GLN A 147 3.90 -3.42 -14.86
CA GLN A 147 4.65 -4.39 -15.68
C GLN A 147 3.96 -5.77 -15.74
N GLN A 148 3.20 -6.12 -14.69
CA GLN A 148 2.42 -7.35 -14.62
C GLN A 148 1.10 -7.29 -15.40
N GLU A 149 0.52 -6.10 -15.62
CA GLU A 149 -0.61 -5.88 -16.55
C GLU A 149 -0.15 -6.10 -17.99
N GLU A 150 1.02 -5.55 -18.36
CA GLU A 150 1.64 -5.76 -19.67
C GLU A 150 2.01 -7.23 -19.92
N ASN A 151 2.66 -7.85 -18.92
CA ASN A 151 3.03 -9.27 -18.93
C ASN A 151 3.91 -9.69 -20.13
N TRP A 152 4.73 -8.78 -20.66
CA TRP A 152 5.60 -9.05 -21.82
C TRP A 152 7.10 -9.08 -21.53
N GLN A 153 7.57 -8.39 -20.48
CA GLN A 153 8.99 -8.22 -20.18
C GLN A 153 9.35 -8.85 -18.83
N PRO A 154 9.66 -10.17 -18.80
CA PRO A 154 9.89 -10.88 -17.54
C PRO A 154 10.98 -10.27 -16.65
N HIS A 155 12.00 -9.64 -17.26
CA HIS A 155 13.07 -8.97 -16.53
C HIS A 155 12.59 -7.71 -15.80
N HIS A 156 11.72 -6.89 -16.39
CA HIS A 156 11.19 -5.69 -15.73
C HIS A 156 10.22 -6.07 -14.60
N ILE A 157 9.35 -7.05 -14.85
CA ILE A 157 8.46 -7.62 -13.83
C ILE A 157 9.29 -8.11 -12.64
N ALA A 158 10.36 -8.88 -12.89
CA ALA A 158 11.24 -9.37 -11.85
C ALA A 158 11.97 -8.24 -11.12
N ALA A 159 12.53 -7.26 -11.84
CA ALA A 159 13.25 -6.15 -11.23
C ALA A 159 12.36 -5.35 -10.26
N CYS A 160 11.14 -4.99 -10.68
CA CYS A 160 10.20 -4.26 -9.82
C CYS A 160 9.70 -5.11 -8.65
N ARG A 161 9.35 -6.37 -8.89
CA ARG A 161 8.93 -7.31 -7.83
C ARG A 161 10.02 -7.57 -6.79
N ASP A 162 11.24 -7.83 -7.24
CA ASP A 162 12.33 -8.24 -6.36
C ASP A 162 12.85 -7.04 -5.56
N GLY A 163 12.92 -5.86 -6.19
CA GLY A 163 13.20 -4.60 -5.50
C GLY A 163 12.13 -4.27 -4.45
N PHE A 164 10.86 -4.49 -4.76
CA PHE A 164 9.77 -4.36 -3.80
C PHE A 164 9.95 -5.29 -2.58
N TYR A 165 10.17 -6.59 -2.81
CA TYR A 165 10.28 -7.54 -1.70
C TYR A 165 11.55 -7.36 -0.87
N ALA A 166 12.65 -6.90 -1.46
CA ALA A 166 13.86 -6.56 -0.70
C ALA A 166 13.58 -5.46 0.33
N LEU A 167 13.02 -4.33 -0.11
CA LEU A 167 12.69 -3.22 0.77
C LEU A 167 11.58 -3.59 1.76
N LEU A 168 10.54 -4.30 1.31
CA LEU A 168 9.47 -4.73 2.20
C LEU A 168 9.98 -5.65 3.31
N GLY A 169 10.95 -6.53 3.03
CA GLY A 169 11.58 -7.38 4.04
C GLY A 169 12.36 -6.58 5.09
N GLU A 170 13.08 -5.53 4.66
CA GLU A 170 13.78 -4.61 5.58
C GLU A 170 12.78 -3.88 6.49
N LEU A 171 11.73 -3.29 5.90
CA LEU A 171 10.71 -2.55 6.63
C LEU A 171 9.95 -3.44 7.63
N GLU A 172 9.62 -4.67 7.24
CA GLU A 172 8.97 -5.63 8.13
C GLU A 172 9.90 -6.11 9.26
N GLY A 173 11.22 -6.13 9.02
CA GLY A 173 12.21 -6.49 10.03
C GLY A 173 12.30 -5.47 11.18
N LEU A 174 12.04 -4.19 10.89
CA LEU A 174 12.01 -3.11 11.89
C LEU A 174 10.82 -3.24 12.85
N GLU A 175 9.70 -3.75 12.35
CA GLU A 175 8.49 -4.02 13.14
C GLU A 175 8.62 -5.27 14.04
N GLY A 176 9.73 -6.00 13.94
CA GLY A 176 9.94 -7.29 14.60
C GLY A 176 9.24 -8.46 13.89
N PRO A 177 9.44 -9.71 14.33
CA PRO A 177 8.80 -10.86 13.70
C PRO A 177 7.29 -10.64 13.70
N ARG A 178 6.72 -10.69 12.50
CA ARG A 178 5.28 -10.72 12.22
C ARG A 178 4.62 -11.73 13.13
N SER A 179 4.16 -11.25 14.27
CA SER A 179 3.84 -12.14 15.37
C SER A 179 2.58 -12.89 15.00
N ALA A 180 2.66 -14.22 15.02
CA ALA A 180 1.48 -15.06 14.90
C ALA A 180 0.43 -14.57 15.91
N ARG A 181 -0.75 -14.20 15.43
CA ARG A 181 -1.80 -13.68 16.31
C ARG A 181 -2.57 -14.84 16.89
N LEU A 182 -2.56 -14.96 18.23
CA LEU A 182 -3.42 -15.88 18.95
C LEU A 182 -4.70 -15.16 19.40
N SER A 183 -5.86 -15.71 19.08
CA SER A 183 -7.17 -15.23 19.56
C SER A 183 -7.94 -16.35 20.22
N LEU A 184 -8.70 -16.01 21.27
CA LEU A 184 -9.44 -16.97 22.08
C LEU A 184 -10.94 -16.83 21.81
N VAL A 185 -11.55 -17.93 21.40
CA VAL A 185 -12.99 -18.02 21.19
C VAL A 185 -13.59 -18.81 22.34
N MET A 186 -14.38 -18.16 23.19
CA MET A 186 -14.90 -18.76 24.42
C MET A 186 -16.20 -19.52 24.16
N PHE A 187 -16.44 -20.58 24.95
CA PHE A 187 -17.64 -21.42 24.85
C PHE A 187 -18.36 -21.57 26.19
N ARG A 188 -19.68 -21.69 26.10
CA ARG A 188 -20.53 -22.06 27.24
C ARG A 188 -20.25 -23.49 27.69
N PHE A 189 -20.65 -23.79 28.93
CA PHE A 189 -20.56 -25.15 29.47
C PHE A 189 -21.31 -26.13 28.56
N ASP A 190 -20.69 -27.28 28.32
CA ASP A 190 -21.25 -28.37 27.51
C ASP A 190 -21.78 -27.95 26.12
N SER A 191 -21.11 -27.00 25.49
CA SER A 191 -21.55 -26.41 24.22
C SER A 191 -20.40 -26.19 23.25
N ASP A 192 -20.71 -26.41 21.97
CA ASP A 192 -19.92 -26.10 20.77
C ASP A 192 -20.56 -25.00 19.90
N LYS A 193 -21.66 -24.42 20.37
CA LYS A 193 -22.36 -23.31 19.68
C LYS A 193 -21.54 -22.02 19.79
N ILE A 194 -21.27 -21.40 18.64
CA ILE A 194 -20.73 -20.03 18.52
C ILE A 194 -21.84 -19.04 18.89
N ASP A 195 -21.61 -18.22 19.92
CA ASP A 195 -22.48 -17.10 20.27
C ASP A 195 -22.01 -15.78 19.62
N ASN A 196 -22.73 -14.68 19.90
CA ASN A 196 -22.42 -13.38 19.30
C ASN A 196 -21.03 -12.85 19.69
N ALA A 197 -20.56 -13.13 20.91
CA ALA A 197 -19.24 -12.69 21.36
C ALA A 197 -18.13 -13.49 20.66
N ALA A 198 -18.31 -14.82 20.57
CA ALA A 198 -17.44 -15.70 19.79
C ALA A 198 -17.39 -15.31 18.31
N GLN A 199 -18.55 -14.99 17.72
CA GLN A 199 -18.64 -14.52 16.33
C GLN A 199 -17.90 -13.19 16.13
N SER A 200 -18.11 -12.21 17.02
CA SER A 200 -17.41 -10.92 16.93
C SER A 200 -15.89 -11.05 17.03
N THR A 201 -15.38 -11.97 17.86
CA THR A 201 -13.94 -12.27 17.94
C THR A 201 -13.43 -12.85 16.62
N LEU A 202 -14.17 -13.77 16.01
CA LEU A 202 -13.81 -14.38 14.72
C LEU A 202 -13.86 -13.34 13.58
N ASP A 203 -14.84 -12.44 13.58
CA ASP A 203 -14.96 -11.36 12.59
C ASP A 203 -13.75 -10.42 12.64
N ALA A 204 -13.38 -9.97 13.85
CA ALA A 204 -12.22 -9.11 14.05
C ALA A 204 -10.91 -9.81 13.65
N LEU A 205 -10.78 -11.10 13.99
CA LEU A 205 -9.63 -11.90 13.61
C LEU A 205 -9.50 -12.05 12.10
N VAL A 206 -10.59 -12.35 11.39
CA VAL A 206 -10.58 -12.49 9.93
C VAL A 206 -10.29 -11.14 9.24
N GLY A 207 -10.83 -10.04 9.75
CA GLY A 207 -10.50 -8.70 9.28
C GLY A 207 -9.00 -8.41 9.37
N TRP A 208 -8.42 -8.67 10.54
CA TRP A 208 -6.97 -8.53 10.73
C TRP A 208 -6.16 -9.50 9.85
N ALA A 209 -6.54 -10.79 9.79
CA ALA A 209 -5.81 -11.81 9.05
C ALA A 209 -5.76 -11.50 7.54
N ARG A 210 -6.84 -10.93 6.98
CA ARG A 210 -6.88 -10.46 5.58
C ARG A 210 -5.95 -9.29 5.34
N ALA A 211 -6.02 -8.28 6.22
CA ALA A 211 -5.16 -7.10 6.13
C ALA A 211 -3.68 -7.48 6.30
N ALA A 212 -3.37 -8.49 7.10
CA ALA A 212 -2.01 -8.97 7.31
C ALA A 212 -1.52 -9.96 6.25
N GLY A 213 -2.38 -10.42 5.32
CA GLY A 213 -2.01 -11.37 4.28
C GLY A 213 -1.72 -12.78 4.79
N ALA A 214 -2.45 -13.23 5.82
CA ALA A 214 -2.26 -14.54 6.43
C ALA A 214 -2.33 -15.71 5.44
N ASN A 215 -1.49 -16.72 5.63
CA ASN A 215 -1.41 -17.90 4.78
C ASN A 215 -1.77 -19.21 5.49
N SER A 216 -1.87 -19.20 6.82
CA SER A 216 -2.20 -20.38 7.63
C SER A 216 -2.96 -19.96 8.89
N ILE A 217 -3.95 -20.75 9.28
CA ILE A 217 -4.71 -20.60 10.51
C ILE A 217 -4.80 -21.97 11.20
N GLY A 218 -4.32 -22.06 12.43
CA GLY A 218 -4.48 -23.22 13.31
C GLY A 218 -5.62 -23.02 14.31
N VAL A 219 -6.46 -24.03 14.48
CA VAL A 219 -7.64 -24.00 15.37
C VAL A 219 -7.57 -25.16 16.36
N ILE A 220 -7.36 -24.88 17.65
CA ILE A 220 -7.26 -25.93 18.68
C ILE A 220 -8.39 -25.75 19.69
N GLY A 221 -9.23 -26.77 19.83
CA GLY A 221 -10.31 -26.78 20.83
C GLY A 221 -9.86 -27.33 22.17
N HIS A 222 -10.42 -26.78 23.26
CA HIS A 222 -10.17 -27.20 24.63
C HIS A 222 -11.47 -27.28 25.44
N THR A 223 -11.43 -28.04 26.55
CA THR A 223 -12.49 -28.11 27.56
C THR A 223 -11.96 -27.76 28.95
N ASP A 224 -12.87 -27.57 29.91
CA ASP A 224 -12.53 -27.71 31.32
C ASP A 224 -12.41 -29.20 31.70
N ARG A 225 -12.07 -29.49 32.96
CA ARG A 225 -11.84 -30.85 33.44
C ARG A 225 -13.11 -31.54 33.93
N ALA A 226 -14.28 -31.02 33.57
CA ALA A 226 -15.57 -31.58 33.99
C ALA A 226 -16.05 -32.62 32.96
N GLY A 227 -16.33 -33.84 33.42
CA GLY A 227 -16.75 -34.95 32.55
C GLY A 227 -15.64 -35.97 32.33
N SER A 228 -15.87 -36.95 31.46
CA SER A 228 -14.82 -37.92 31.11
C SER A 228 -13.85 -37.33 30.10
N GLU A 229 -12.60 -37.78 30.15
CA GLU A 229 -11.57 -37.39 29.17
C GLU A 229 -12.01 -37.63 27.72
N SER A 230 -12.60 -38.80 27.44
CA SER A 230 -13.10 -39.15 26.10
C SER A 230 -14.17 -38.18 25.61
N TYR A 231 -15.10 -37.79 26.48
CA TYR A 231 -16.13 -36.81 26.18
C TYR A 231 -15.51 -35.44 25.89
N ASN A 232 -14.51 -35.06 26.70
CA ASN A 232 -13.82 -33.78 26.57
C ASN A 232 -13.00 -33.69 25.27
N ILE A 233 -12.38 -34.79 24.84
CA ILE A 233 -11.74 -34.88 23.52
C ILE A 233 -12.78 -34.61 22.41
N ASP A 234 -13.91 -35.33 22.41
CA ASP A 234 -14.95 -35.18 21.38
C ASP A 234 -15.56 -33.77 21.37
N LEU A 235 -15.86 -33.19 22.53
CA LEU A 235 -16.40 -31.84 22.65
C LEU A 235 -15.39 -30.79 22.17
N SER A 236 -14.12 -30.94 22.49
CA SER A 236 -13.07 -30.03 22.03
C SER A 236 -12.93 -30.05 20.50
N LEU A 237 -13.02 -31.22 19.87
CA LEU A 237 -12.97 -31.36 18.41
C LEU A 237 -14.18 -30.69 17.75
N ARG A 238 -15.39 -30.88 18.30
CA ARG A 238 -16.60 -30.21 17.81
C ARG A 238 -16.50 -28.69 17.88
N ARG A 239 -15.94 -28.14 18.97
CA ARG A 239 -15.66 -26.70 19.09
C ARG A 239 -14.70 -26.19 18.01
N ALA A 240 -13.60 -26.91 17.78
CA ALA A 240 -12.64 -26.56 16.73
C ALA A 240 -13.29 -26.58 15.34
N LEU A 241 -14.12 -27.58 15.05
CA LEU A 241 -14.89 -27.67 13.80
C LEU A 241 -15.90 -26.52 13.66
N ALA A 242 -16.59 -26.13 14.73
CA ALA A 242 -17.52 -25.00 14.73
C ALA A 242 -16.81 -23.68 14.41
N ALA A 243 -15.66 -23.43 15.05
CA ALA A 243 -14.82 -22.26 14.78
C ALA A 243 -14.29 -22.27 13.33
N ARG A 244 -13.79 -23.41 12.84
CA ARG A 244 -13.36 -23.56 11.45
C ARG A 244 -14.49 -23.25 10.46
N ALA A 245 -15.69 -23.80 10.69
CA ALA A 245 -16.84 -23.55 9.83
C ALA A 245 -17.22 -22.06 9.82
N ALA A 246 -17.10 -21.36 10.95
CA ALA A 246 -17.30 -19.92 11.03
C ALA A 246 -16.25 -19.13 10.24
N LEU A 247 -14.96 -19.47 10.38
CA LEU A 247 -13.87 -18.87 9.59
C LEU A 247 -14.11 -19.03 8.07
N VAL A 248 -14.55 -20.23 7.65
CA VAL A 248 -14.87 -20.50 6.24
C VAL A 248 -16.06 -19.66 5.76
N ARG A 249 -17.15 -19.56 6.55
CA ARG A 249 -18.28 -18.67 6.22
C ARG A 249 -17.87 -17.20 6.13
N LEU A 250 -16.90 -16.79 6.93
CA LEU A 250 -16.34 -15.45 6.88
C LEU A 250 -15.48 -15.23 5.64
N GLY A 251 -15.14 -16.28 4.87
CA GLY A 251 -14.43 -16.22 3.60
C GLY A 251 -12.94 -16.57 3.69
N VAL A 252 -12.51 -17.30 4.73
CA VAL A 252 -11.20 -17.95 4.77
C VAL A 252 -11.25 -19.23 3.94
N HIS A 253 -10.26 -19.46 3.07
CA HIS A 253 -10.22 -20.68 2.26
C HIS A 253 -10.02 -21.92 3.16
N PRO A 254 -10.80 -23.01 2.99
CA PRO A 254 -10.77 -24.18 3.88
C PRO A 254 -9.39 -24.82 4.05
N ASP A 255 -8.55 -24.79 3.00
CA ASP A 255 -7.20 -25.37 3.00
C ASP A 255 -6.20 -24.58 3.85
N LEU A 256 -6.50 -23.32 4.19
CA LEU A 256 -5.66 -22.52 5.07
C LEU A 256 -5.98 -22.79 6.55
N VAL A 257 -7.00 -23.60 6.86
CA VAL A 257 -7.48 -23.81 8.23
C VAL A 257 -7.26 -25.24 8.68
N SER A 258 -6.24 -25.45 9.51
CA SER A 258 -6.00 -26.70 10.24
C SER A 258 -6.77 -26.70 11.56
N TYR A 259 -7.14 -27.89 12.06
CA TYR A 259 -7.89 -28.00 13.31
C TYR A 259 -7.54 -29.27 14.11
N SER A 260 -7.65 -29.18 15.44
CA SER A 260 -7.52 -30.31 16.36
C SER A 260 -8.31 -30.09 17.67
N GLY A 261 -8.57 -31.17 18.39
CA GLY A 261 -9.16 -31.14 19.73
C GLY A 261 -8.15 -31.64 20.77
N ALA A 262 -7.86 -30.83 21.78
CA ALA A 262 -6.92 -31.16 22.86
C ALA A 262 -7.62 -31.69 24.13
N GLY A 263 -8.96 -31.66 24.17
CA GLY A 263 -9.73 -31.99 25.37
C GLY A 263 -9.34 -31.13 26.56
N GLU A 264 -9.14 -31.78 27.69
CA GLU A 264 -8.79 -31.16 28.97
C GLU A 264 -7.28 -31.20 29.29
N SER A 265 -6.46 -31.71 28.37
CA SER A 265 -5.03 -31.97 28.57
C SER A 265 -4.15 -30.71 28.67
N GLN A 266 -4.65 -29.58 28.15
CA GLN A 266 -3.94 -28.29 28.09
C GLN A 266 -4.79 -27.17 28.70
N PRO A 267 -5.02 -27.19 30.03
CA PRO A 267 -5.80 -26.17 30.70
C PRO A 267 -5.05 -24.84 30.69
N ARG A 268 -5.76 -23.74 30.38
CA ARG A 268 -5.25 -22.38 30.55
C ARG A 268 -5.14 -22.02 32.03
N ILE A 269 -6.11 -22.47 32.82
CA ILE A 269 -6.20 -22.30 34.26
C ILE A 269 -6.15 -23.69 34.88
N ALA A 270 -5.09 -23.98 35.62
CA ALA A 270 -4.93 -25.27 36.29
C ALA A 270 -6.08 -25.49 37.29
N THR A 271 -6.69 -26.67 37.21
CA THR A 271 -7.79 -27.08 38.08
C THR A 271 -7.65 -28.57 38.40
N ALA A 272 -8.29 -29.02 39.49
CA ALA A 272 -8.40 -30.44 39.78
C ALA A 272 -9.35 -31.12 38.78
N ASP A 273 -9.30 -32.45 38.73
CA ASP A 273 -10.22 -33.25 37.93
C ASP A 273 -11.69 -33.04 38.36
N GLY A 274 -12.61 -33.05 37.40
CA GLY A 274 -14.03 -32.80 37.61
C GLY A 274 -14.43 -31.33 37.78
N ILE A 275 -13.47 -30.40 37.84
CA ILE A 275 -13.75 -28.98 38.10
C ILE A 275 -14.13 -28.24 36.81
N ARG A 276 -15.25 -27.52 36.88
CA ARG A 276 -15.70 -26.60 35.82
C ARG A 276 -14.91 -25.30 35.90
N GLU A 277 -14.40 -24.84 34.77
CA GLU A 277 -13.63 -23.59 34.67
C GLU A 277 -13.90 -22.91 33.33
N ALA A 278 -14.52 -21.74 33.36
CA ALA A 278 -14.92 -21.02 32.17
C ALA A 278 -13.76 -20.62 31.27
N GLY A 279 -12.62 -20.23 31.85
CA GLY A 279 -11.42 -19.86 31.13
C GLY A 279 -10.81 -20.99 30.29
N ASN A 280 -11.15 -22.25 30.61
CA ASN A 280 -10.63 -23.42 29.89
C ASN A 280 -11.50 -23.82 28.69
N ARG A 281 -12.79 -23.46 28.68
CA ARG A 281 -13.73 -23.76 27.59
C ARG A 281 -13.53 -22.79 26.44
N ARG A 282 -12.57 -23.10 25.57
CA ARG A 282 -12.11 -22.20 24.53
C ARG A 282 -11.70 -22.93 23.26
N VAL A 283 -11.59 -22.16 22.19
CA VAL A 283 -10.79 -22.49 21.01
C VAL A 283 -9.69 -21.45 20.88
N GLU A 284 -8.47 -21.92 20.67
CA GLU A 284 -7.31 -21.13 20.34
C GLU A 284 -7.20 -21.04 18.81
N VAL A 285 -7.27 -19.83 18.27
CA VAL A 285 -7.10 -19.57 16.84
C VAL A 285 -5.78 -18.84 16.64
N ARG A 286 -4.80 -19.53 16.08
CA ARG A 286 -3.48 -19.00 15.74
C ARG A 286 -3.46 -18.66 14.27
N VAL A 287 -3.20 -17.41 13.93
CA VAL A 287 -3.01 -16.97 12.55
C VAL A 287 -1.53 -16.80 12.30
N GLU A 288 -1.03 -17.51 11.29
CA GLU A 288 0.33 -17.45 10.80
C GLU A 288 0.37 -16.63 9.52
N LEU A 289 1.42 -15.82 9.43
CA LEU A 289 1.69 -15.01 8.27
C LEU A 289 2.72 -15.75 7.41
N PRO A 290 2.67 -15.62 6.08
CA PRO A 290 3.62 -16.28 5.22
C PRO A 290 5.04 -15.89 5.61
N GLU A 291 5.87 -16.91 5.87
CA GLU A 291 7.30 -16.72 5.87
C GLU A 291 7.67 -16.09 4.53
N LEU A 292 8.52 -15.06 4.62
CA LEU A 292 9.09 -14.49 3.42
C LEU A 292 9.78 -15.61 2.64
N PRO A 293 9.67 -15.64 1.31
CA PRO A 293 10.61 -16.41 0.52
C PRO A 293 11.99 -16.01 1.01
N GLN A 294 12.72 -16.92 1.65
CA GLN A 294 14.12 -16.67 1.94
C GLN A 294 14.77 -16.42 0.59
N GLN A 295 15.20 -15.18 0.37
CA GLN A 295 15.92 -14.84 -0.84
C GLN A 295 17.13 -15.77 -0.91
N SER A 296 17.41 -16.30 -2.10
CA SER A 296 18.75 -16.80 -2.39
C SER A 296 19.76 -15.72 -2.00
N PRO A 297 20.93 -16.09 -1.46
CA PRO A 297 21.89 -15.12 -0.92
C PRO A 297 22.10 -13.97 -1.92
N PRO A 298 22.13 -12.72 -1.45
CA PRO A 298 22.18 -11.57 -2.33
C PRO A 298 23.35 -11.72 -3.29
N LEU A 299 23.08 -11.63 -4.60
CA LEU A 299 24.13 -11.23 -5.53
C LEU A 299 24.59 -9.86 -5.02
N ALA A 300 25.85 -9.78 -4.60
CA ALA A 300 26.44 -8.64 -3.93
C ALA A 300 25.91 -7.31 -4.49
N HIS A 301 25.05 -6.63 -3.73
CA HIS A 301 24.49 -5.35 -4.13
C HIS A 301 25.61 -4.30 -4.12
N ASN A 302 25.94 -3.78 -5.29
CA ASN A 302 26.40 -2.41 -5.38
C ASN A 302 25.23 -1.52 -4.93
N ARG A 303 25.46 -0.62 -3.95
CA ARG A 303 24.44 0.27 -3.38
C ARG A 303 23.99 1.33 -4.38
N THR A 304 23.22 0.93 -5.39
CA THR A 304 22.60 1.85 -6.36
C THR A 304 21.16 1.40 -6.67
N GLY A 305 20.32 1.20 -5.65
CA GLY A 305 18.87 1.00 -5.82
C GLY A 305 18.15 2.16 -6.54
N HIS A 306 18.83 3.31 -6.67
CA HIS A 306 18.40 4.48 -7.43
C HIS A 306 18.50 4.32 -8.96
N GLN A 307 19.11 3.24 -9.47
CA GLN A 307 19.42 3.10 -10.91
C GLN A 307 18.40 2.32 -11.74
N MET A 308 17.31 1.81 -11.19
CA MET A 308 16.34 1.06 -12.01
C MET A 308 15.65 1.94 -13.07
N PHE A 309 15.37 3.20 -12.73
CA PHE A 309 14.72 4.18 -13.60
C PHE A 309 15.63 5.34 -13.99
N ALA A 310 16.92 5.27 -13.66
CA ALA A 310 17.87 6.30 -14.06
C ALA A 310 18.15 6.14 -15.56
N ALA A 311 17.57 7.04 -16.37
CA ALA A 311 17.99 7.25 -17.75
C ALA A 311 19.51 7.44 -17.77
N ARG A 312 20.20 6.68 -18.62
CA ARG A 312 21.62 6.89 -18.91
C ARG A 312 21.82 8.13 -19.75
#